data_AF-A0A5P9GVG9-F1
#
_entry.id   AF-A0A5P9GVG9-F1
#
_cell.length_a   1.000
_cell.length_b   1.000
_cell.length_c   1.000
_cell.angle_alpha   90.00
_cell.angle_beta   90.00
_cell.angle_gamma   90.00
#
_symmetry.space_group_name_H-M   'P 1'
#
loop_
_entity.id
_entity.type
_entity.pdbx_description
1 polymer ?
#
loop_
_entity_poly.entity_id
_entity_poly.type
_entity_poly.pdbx_seq_one_letter_code
_entity_poly.pdbx_strand_id
1 'polypeptide(L)'
;MDGNSDLTRAARWLGYAGLLPQFACLAFALSGHEWRFVALAGGFAYAAAIFSFLGGVWWGQALASGRGGAGPYLVAVMPSLIAAVLFLPWSFGWDWPGPALMYLGTFILISPLVDRALGYASRGFVRLRIQLSVGLGVLTVMLGIAAQAIV
;
A
#
# COMPACT_ATOMS: atom_id res chain seq x y z
N MET A 1 7.54 -32.57 -5.37
CA MET A 1 7.70 -31.11 -5.13
C MET A 1 6.30 -30.56 -5.14
N ASP A 2 5.70 -30.54 -3.95
CA ASP A 2 4.26 -30.75 -3.84
C ASP A 2 3.50 -29.46 -4.08
N GLY A 3 2.61 -29.53 -5.06
CA GLY A 3 1.95 -28.42 -5.73
C GLY A 3 0.81 -27.78 -4.94
N ASN A 4 1.00 -27.50 -3.66
CA ASN A 4 0.04 -26.71 -2.89
C ASN A 4 0.76 -25.79 -1.89
N SER A 5 1.30 -24.68 -2.38
CA SER A 5 1.91 -23.63 -1.56
C SER A 5 0.84 -22.81 -0.84
N ASP A 6 0.10 -23.43 0.07
CA ASP A 6 -0.84 -22.74 0.92
C ASP A 6 -0.07 -21.90 1.95
N LEU A 7 -0.35 -20.59 1.97
CA LEU A 7 0.17 -19.69 2.99
C LEU A 7 -0.19 -20.22 4.38
N THR A 8 0.81 -20.23 5.28
CA THR A 8 0.56 -20.60 6.67
C THR A 8 -0.52 -19.70 7.27
N ARG A 9 -1.30 -20.24 8.21
CA ARG A 9 -2.37 -19.51 8.90
C ARG A 9 -1.83 -18.22 9.54
N ALA A 10 -0.63 -18.29 10.13
CA ALA A 10 0.05 -17.15 10.72
C ALA A 10 0.32 -16.05 9.70
N ALA A 11 0.90 -16.38 8.54
CA ALA A 11 1.20 -15.41 7.48
C ALA A 11 -0.08 -14.70 6.98
N ARG A 12 -1.19 -15.45 6.89
CA ARG A 12 -2.49 -14.89 6.47
C ARG A 12 -3.04 -13.90 7.49
N TRP A 13 -3.05 -14.26 8.76
CA TRP A 13 -3.57 -13.37 9.82
C TRP A 13 -2.70 -12.14 10.02
N LEU A 14 -1.38 -12.28 9.98
CA LEU A 14 -0.46 -11.15 10.04
C LEU A 14 -0.66 -10.21 8.83
N GLY A 15 -0.90 -10.77 7.64
CA GLY A 15 -1.30 -9.99 6.47
C GLY A 15 -2.53 -9.12 6.73
N TYR A 16 -3.61 -9.72 7.26
CA TYR A 16 -4.84 -8.96 7.58
C TYR A 16 -4.67 -7.98 8.74
N ALA A 17 -3.84 -8.30 9.74
CA ALA A 17 -3.53 -7.38 10.83
C ALA A 17 -2.87 -6.09 10.31
N GLY A 18 -2.19 -6.15 9.17
CA GLY A 18 -1.69 -4.98 8.44
C GLY A 18 -2.76 -4.00 7.95
N LEU A 19 -4.06 -4.31 8.04
CA LEU A 19 -5.12 -3.35 7.74
C LEU A 19 -5.50 -2.49 8.97
N LEU A 20 -5.21 -2.98 10.19
CA LEU A 20 -5.66 -2.35 11.43
C LEU A 20 -5.19 -0.90 11.58
N PRO A 21 -3.92 -0.53 11.27
CA PRO A 21 -3.49 0.85 11.42
C PRO A 21 -4.25 1.82 10.51
N GLN A 22 -4.56 1.40 9.26
CA GLN A 22 -5.32 2.24 8.34
C GLN A 22 -6.79 2.39 8.76
N PHE A 23 -7.40 1.31 9.27
CA PHE A 23 -8.74 1.36 9.86
C PHE A 23 -8.79 2.35 11.03
N ALA A 24 -7.81 2.30 11.93
CA ALA A 24 -7.73 3.23 13.06
C ALA A 24 -7.61 4.68 12.58
N CYS A 25 -6.75 4.95 11.59
CA CYS A 25 -6.61 6.30 11.02
C CYS A 25 -7.93 6.81 10.42
N LEU A 26 -8.65 5.98 9.67
CA LEU A 26 -9.96 6.37 9.13
C LEU A 26 -11.00 6.61 10.23
N ALA A 27 -11.07 5.74 11.24
CA ALA A 27 -11.98 5.92 12.36
C ALA A 27 -11.72 7.24 13.12
N PHE A 28 -10.45 7.57 13.38
CA PHE A 28 -10.07 8.82 14.03
C PHE A 28 -10.31 10.06 13.15
N ALA A 29 -10.12 9.95 11.83
CA ALA A 29 -10.44 11.04 10.91
C ALA A 29 -11.95 11.36 10.88
N LEU A 30 -12.80 10.34 11.09
CA LEU A 30 -14.26 10.47 11.06
C LEU A 30 -14.88 10.78 12.44
N SER A 31 -14.15 10.63 13.54
CA SER A 31 -14.72 10.76 14.90
C SER A 31 -14.95 12.20 15.37
N GLY A 32 -14.56 13.21 14.59
CA GLY A 32 -14.66 14.62 15.00
C GLY A 32 -13.65 15.02 16.08
N HIS A 33 -12.70 14.15 16.42
CA HIS A 33 -11.72 14.38 17.48
C HIS A 33 -10.60 15.37 17.05
N GLU A 34 -9.84 15.90 18.00
CA GLU A 34 -8.73 16.84 17.72
C GLU A 34 -7.59 16.18 16.91
N TRP A 35 -7.48 14.85 16.99
CA TRP A 35 -6.45 14.05 16.34
C TRP A 35 -6.69 13.78 14.85
N ARG A 36 -7.71 14.39 14.23
CA ARG A 36 -8.07 14.15 12.82
C ARG A 36 -6.90 14.39 11.88
N PHE A 37 -6.17 15.50 12.06
CA PHE A 37 -5.00 15.79 11.24
C PHE A 37 -3.88 14.76 11.43
N VAL A 38 -3.63 14.35 12.68
CA VAL A 38 -2.65 13.29 13.00
C VAL A 38 -3.05 11.97 12.36
N ALA A 39 -4.35 11.66 12.32
CA ALA A 39 -4.86 10.45 11.68
C ALA A 39 -4.65 10.47 10.16
N LEU A 40 -4.80 11.63 9.52
CA LEU A 40 -4.47 11.79 8.10
C LEU A 40 -2.97 11.59 7.84
N ALA A 41 -2.11 12.22 8.66
CA ALA A 41 -0.66 12.09 8.56
C ALA A 41 -0.19 10.64 8.78
N GLY A 42 -0.69 10.00 9.84
CA GLY A 42 -0.40 8.61 10.17
C GLY A 42 -0.89 7.65 9.09
N GLY A 43 -2.09 7.88 8.55
CA GLY A 43 -2.65 7.06 7.47
C GLY A 43 -1.89 7.21 6.15
N PHE A 44 -1.40 8.41 5.83
CA PHE A 44 -0.50 8.60 4.69
C PHE A 44 0.83 7.87 4.91
N ALA A 45 1.47 8.09 6.06
CA ALA A 45 2.77 7.49 6.38
C ALA A 45 2.70 5.94 6.35
N TYR A 46 1.64 5.37 6.91
CA TYR A 46 1.43 3.93 6.93
C TYR A 46 1.20 3.36 5.52
N ALA A 47 0.30 3.97 4.74
CA ALA A 47 0.05 3.55 3.37
C ALA A 47 1.30 3.67 2.49
N ALA A 48 2.10 4.73 2.67
CA ALA A 48 3.36 4.94 1.95
C ALA A 48 4.42 3.89 2.30
N ALA A 49 4.52 3.54 3.59
CA ALA A 49 5.41 2.48 4.06
C ALA A 49 5.03 1.11 3.48
N ILE A 50 3.73 0.76 3.51
CA ILE A 50 3.26 -0.48 2.87
C ILE A 50 3.51 -0.43 1.37
N PHE A 51 3.18 0.66 0.68
CA PHE A 51 3.39 0.76 -0.76
C PHE A 51 4.87 0.57 -1.14
N SER A 52 5.79 1.18 -0.39
CA SER A 52 7.23 0.99 -0.54
C SER A 52 7.67 -0.46 -0.27
N PHE A 53 7.09 -1.08 0.76
CA PHE A 53 7.33 -2.49 1.08
C PHE A 53 6.95 -3.43 -0.09
N LEU A 54 5.90 -3.12 -0.85
CA LEU A 54 5.51 -3.90 -2.02
C LEU A 54 6.58 -3.90 -3.12
N GLY A 55 7.23 -2.76 -3.32
CA GLY A 55 8.41 -2.68 -4.17
C GLY A 55 9.52 -3.63 -3.73
N GLY A 56 9.82 -3.66 -2.43
CA GLY A 56 10.77 -4.61 -1.84
C GLY A 56 10.37 -6.08 -2.05
N VAL A 57 9.06 -6.40 -1.98
CA VAL A 57 8.56 -7.74 -2.28
C VAL A 57 8.81 -8.12 -3.74
N TRP A 58 8.51 -7.24 -4.69
CA TRP A 58 8.78 -7.51 -6.11
C TRP A 58 10.27 -7.66 -6.40
N TRP A 59 11.11 -6.84 -5.76
CA TRP A 59 12.57 -6.97 -5.86
C TRP A 59 13.04 -8.34 -5.37
N GLY A 60 12.61 -8.75 -4.18
CA GLY A 60 12.97 -10.05 -3.61
C GLY A 60 12.48 -11.23 -4.46
N GLN A 61 11.27 -11.14 -5.01
CA GLN A 61 10.72 -12.14 -5.92
C GLN A 61 11.52 -12.22 -7.24
N ALA A 62 11.87 -11.08 -7.82
CA ALA A 62 12.69 -11.03 -9.04
C ALA A 62 14.06 -11.67 -8.79
N LEU A 63 14.73 -11.31 -7.70
CA LEU A 63 16.01 -11.88 -7.30
C LEU A 63 15.92 -13.40 -7.08
N ALA A 64 14.91 -13.86 -6.33
CA ALA A 64 14.71 -15.29 -6.04
C ALA A 64 14.33 -16.11 -7.29
N SER A 65 13.67 -15.48 -8.27
CA SER A 65 13.28 -16.17 -9.50
C SER A 65 14.48 -16.49 -10.40
N GLY A 66 15.57 -15.73 -10.30
CA GLY A 66 16.70 -15.77 -11.24
C GLY A 66 16.31 -15.42 -12.68
N ARG A 67 15.10 -14.86 -12.90
CA ARG A 67 14.52 -14.61 -14.22
C ARG A 67 14.33 -13.10 -14.40
N GLY A 68 14.99 -12.52 -15.39
CA GLY A 68 14.72 -11.15 -15.85
C GLY A 68 15.95 -10.26 -15.92
N GLY A 69 15.85 -9.23 -16.75
CA GLY A 69 16.83 -8.13 -16.82
C GLY A 69 16.54 -7.04 -15.79
N ALA A 70 16.96 -5.81 -16.06
CA ALA A 70 16.77 -4.68 -15.13
C ALA A 70 15.30 -4.28 -14.86
N GLY A 71 14.36 -4.68 -15.73
CA GLY A 71 12.96 -4.23 -15.72
C GLY A 71 12.21 -4.42 -14.38
N PRO A 72 12.15 -5.64 -13.81
CA PRO A 72 11.50 -5.87 -12.52
C PRO A 72 12.04 -5.01 -11.37
N TYR A 73 13.36 -4.76 -11.37
CA TYR A 73 14.00 -3.93 -10.37
C TYR A 73 13.64 -2.45 -10.52
N LEU A 74 13.56 -1.95 -11.75
CA LEU A 74 13.04 -0.59 -12.01
C LEU A 74 11.60 -0.45 -11.50
N VAL A 75 10.73 -1.41 -11.81
CA VAL A 75 9.34 -1.43 -11.33
C VAL A 75 9.28 -1.49 -9.80
N ALA A 76 10.15 -2.27 -9.17
CA ALA A 76 10.24 -2.41 -7.72
C ALA A 76 10.66 -1.12 -6.99
N VAL A 77 11.36 -0.20 -7.64
CA VAL A 77 11.76 1.09 -7.05
C VAL A 77 10.66 2.14 -7.15
N MET A 78 9.76 2.03 -8.14
CA MET A 78 8.72 3.02 -8.37
C MET A 78 7.84 3.33 -7.15
N PRO A 79 7.41 2.34 -6.32
CA PRO A 79 6.54 2.63 -5.19
C PRO A 79 7.14 3.61 -4.17
N SER A 80 8.42 3.49 -3.84
CA SER A 80 9.07 4.39 -2.88
C SER A 80 9.29 5.79 -3.45
N LEU A 81 9.66 5.87 -4.74
CA LEU A 81 9.80 7.16 -5.43
C LEU A 81 8.45 7.89 -5.55
N ILE A 82 7.39 7.18 -5.92
CA ILE A 82 6.03 7.75 -6.00
C ILE A 82 5.57 8.21 -4.61
N ALA A 83 5.77 7.39 -3.57
CA ALA A 83 5.43 7.78 -2.20
C ALA A 83 6.18 9.04 -1.74
N ALA A 84 7.48 9.15 -2.07
CA ALA A 84 8.28 10.33 -1.78
C ALA A 84 7.76 11.57 -2.53
N VAL A 85 7.43 11.44 -3.82
CA VAL A 85 6.87 12.54 -4.61
C VAL A 85 5.50 13.00 -4.06
N LEU A 86 4.63 12.05 -3.68
CA LEU A 86 3.31 12.37 -3.10
C LEU A 86 3.41 13.06 -1.74
N PHE A 87 4.56 12.98 -1.06
CA PHE A 87 4.83 13.67 0.20
C PHE A 87 5.30 15.12 -0.01
N LEU A 88 5.90 15.44 -1.15
CA LEU A 88 6.47 16.77 -1.43
C LEU A 88 5.49 17.95 -1.28
N PRO A 89 4.21 17.86 -1.69
CA PRO A 89 3.27 18.97 -1.49
C PRO A 89 3.19 19.44 -0.04
N TRP A 90 3.24 18.50 0.93
CA TRP A 90 3.25 18.86 2.34
C TRP A 90 4.50 19.63 2.75
N SER A 91 5.66 19.21 2.23
CA SER A 91 6.96 19.83 2.52
C SER A 91 7.05 21.26 1.99
N PHE A 92 6.28 21.58 0.95
CA PHE A 92 6.19 22.92 0.37
C PHE A 92 5.00 23.74 0.89
N GLY A 93 4.20 23.20 1.83
CA GLY A 93 3.03 23.87 2.39
C GLY A 93 1.84 23.99 1.43
N TRP A 94 1.76 23.12 0.41
CA TRP A 94 0.64 23.05 -0.53
C TRP A 94 -0.50 22.20 0.03
N ASP A 95 -1.61 22.14 -0.72
CA ASP A 95 -2.79 21.33 -0.40
C ASP A 95 -2.43 19.84 -0.19
N TRP A 96 -2.55 19.40 1.07
CA TRP A 96 -2.21 18.07 1.56
C TRP A 96 -3.10 17.72 2.76
N PRO A 97 -3.48 16.43 3.01
CA PRO A 97 -3.08 15.19 2.34
C PRO A 97 -4.10 14.60 1.34
N GLY A 98 -5.26 15.23 1.16
CA GLY A 98 -6.39 14.62 0.44
C GLY A 98 -6.05 14.01 -0.92
N PRO A 99 -5.57 14.80 -1.90
CA PRO A 99 -5.20 14.29 -3.22
C PRO A 99 -4.11 13.21 -3.15
N ALA A 100 -3.09 13.40 -2.30
CA ALA A 100 -1.99 12.46 -2.14
C ALA A 100 -2.46 11.09 -1.63
N LEU A 101 -3.38 11.07 -0.67
CA LEU A 101 -4.01 9.84 -0.16
C LEU A 101 -4.84 9.13 -1.25
N MET A 102 -5.60 9.87 -2.06
CA MET A 102 -6.39 9.28 -3.14
C MET A 102 -5.50 8.63 -4.21
N TYR A 103 -4.43 9.31 -4.64
CA TYR A 103 -3.47 8.73 -5.59
C TYR A 103 -2.77 7.52 -5.00
N LEU A 104 -2.26 7.62 -3.77
CA LEU A 104 -1.56 6.53 -3.10
C LEU A 104 -2.46 5.30 -2.93
N GLY A 105 -3.70 5.49 -2.45
CA GLY A 105 -4.69 4.42 -2.32
C GLY A 105 -5.03 3.77 -3.66
N THR A 106 -5.13 4.56 -4.73
CA THR A 106 -5.37 4.06 -6.09
C THR A 106 -4.19 3.22 -6.59
N PHE A 107 -2.96 3.67 -6.38
CA PHE A 107 -1.77 2.89 -6.75
C PHE A 107 -1.68 1.57 -5.98
N ILE A 108 -2.04 1.57 -4.69
CA ILE A 108 -2.15 0.35 -3.90
C ILE A 108 -3.23 -0.57 -4.47
N LEU A 109 -4.40 -0.05 -4.87
CA LEU A 109 -5.49 -0.84 -5.44
C LEU A 109 -5.07 -1.58 -6.71
N ILE A 110 -4.37 -0.90 -7.61
CA ILE A 110 -3.96 -1.47 -8.91
C ILE A 110 -2.66 -2.28 -8.82
N SER A 111 -1.90 -2.18 -7.73
CA SER A 111 -0.62 -2.88 -7.56
C SER A 111 -0.66 -4.41 -7.77
N PRO A 112 -1.75 -5.16 -7.50
CA PRO A 112 -1.81 -6.59 -7.83
C PRO A 112 -1.72 -6.91 -9.33
N LEU A 113 -1.94 -5.91 -10.21
CA LEU A 113 -1.69 -6.07 -11.64
C LEU A 113 -0.20 -6.22 -11.94
N VAL A 114 0.67 -5.59 -11.15
CA VAL A 114 2.12 -5.73 -11.25
C VAL A 114 2.54 -7.13 -10.82
N ASP A 115 1.99 -7.65 -9.72
CA ASP A 115 2.24 -9.04 -9.27
C ASP A 115 1.91 -10.05 -10.39
N ARG A 116 0.80 -9.82 -11.11
CA ARG A 116 0.38 -10.64 -12.26
C ARG A 116 1.31 -10.49 -13.46
N ALA A 117 1.72 -9.26 -13.78
CA ALA A 117 2.59 -8.98 -14.92
C ALA A 117 4.01 -9.55 -14.73
N LEU A 118 4.53 -9.51 -13.50
CA LEU A 118 5.84 -10.08 -13.16
C LEU A 118 5.81 -11.62 -13.12
N GLY A 119 4.70 -12.21 -12.66
CA GLY A 119 4.48 -13.66 -12.75
C GLY A 119 5.37 -14.51 -11.82
N TYR A 120 6.07 -13.90 -10.86
CA TYR A 120 6.96 -14.61 -9.92
C TYR A 120 6.22 -15.19 -8.69
N ALA A 121 5.07 -14.61 -8.35
CA ALA A 121 4.38 -14.91 -7.10
C ALA A 121 3.55 -16.20 -7.17
N SER A 122 3.44 -16.90 -6.03
CA SER A 122 2.55 -18.05 -5.91
C SER A 122 1.07 -17.64 -5.93
N ARG A 123 0.18 -18.54 -6.35
CA ARG A 123 -1.27 -18.27 -6.41
C ARG A 123 -1.85 -17.90 -5.04
N GLY A 124 -1.38 -18.56 -3.97
CA GLY A 124 -1.79 -18.26 -2.60
C GLY A 124 -1.41 -16.85 -2.16
N PHE A 125 -0.18 -16.42 -2.48
CA PHE A 125 0.27 -15.05 -2.24
C PHE A 125 -0.57 -14.03 -3.01
N VAL A 126 -0.78 -14.23 -4.31
CA VAL A 126 -1.56 -13.29 -5.15
C VAL A 126 -3.00 -13.13 -4.64
N ARG A 127 -3.63 -14.21 -4.16
CA ARG A 127 -5.00 -14.12 -3.59
C ARG A 127 -5.04 -13.25 -2.34
N LEU A 128 -4.14 -13.49 -1.38
CA LEU A 128 -4.04 -12.65 -0.17
C LEU A 128 -3.70 -11.20 -0.56
N ARG A 129 -2.77 -11.03 -1.49
CA ARG A 129 -2.30 -9.74 -1.98
C ARG A 129 -3.45 -8.88 -2.53
N ILE A 130 -4.34 -9.46 -3.34
CA ILE A 130 -5.53 -8.77 -3.85
C ILE A 130 -6.41 -8.29 -2.69
N GLN A 131 -6.68 -9.14 -1.70
CA GLN A 131 -7.53 -8.78 -0.55
C GLN A 131 -6.91 -7.63 0.26
N LEU A 132 -5.60 -7.69 0.52
CA LEU A 132 -4.89 -6.64 1.27
C LEU A 132 -4.79 -5.33 0.48
N SER A 133 -4.49 -5.38 -0.82
CA SER A 133 -4.45 -4.18 -1.66
C SER A 133 -5.82 -3.53 -1.80
N VAL A 134 -6.89 -4.33 -1.94
CA VAL A 134 -8.25 -3.80 -1.98
C VAL A 134 -8.62 -3.16 -0.65
N GLY A 135 -8.42 -3.87 0.46
CA GLY A 135 -8.72 -3.34 1.80
C GLY A 135 -7.95 -2.06 2.11
N LEU A 136 -6.62 -2.10 2.00
CA LEU A 136 -5.77 -0.96 2.32
C LEU A 136 -6.04 0.21 1.36
N GLY A 137 -6.06 -0.04 0.05
CA GLY A 137 -6.22 1.01 -0.94
C GLY A 137 -7.59 1.70 -0.86
N VAL A 138 -8.68 0.95 -0.63
CA VAL A 138 -10.01 1.54 -0.37
C VAL A 138 -10.00 2.39 0.90
N LEU A 139 -9.42 1.90 2.00
CA LEU A 139 -9.31 2.68 3.25
C LEU A 139 -8.50 3.96 3.06
N THR A 140 -7.40 3.91 2.30
CA THR A 140 -6.57 5.08 2.01
C THR A 140 -7.29 6.09 1.11
N VAL A 141 -8.03 5.64 0.10
CA VAL A 141 -8.88 6.53 -0.73
C VAL A 141 -9.97 7.20 0.11
N MET A 142 -10.67 6.43 0.95
CA MET A 142 -11.70 6.99 1.85
C MET A 142 -11.11 8.00 2.84
N LEU A 143 -9.90 7.77 3.33
CA LEU A 143 -9.19 8.73 4.18
C LEU A 143 -8.87 10.02 3.41
N GLY A 144 -8.47 9.92 2.15
CA GLY A 144 -8.26 11.08 1.27
C GLY A 144 -9.53 11.88 1.00
N ILE A 145 -10.67 11.21 0.85
CA ILE A 145 -11.99 11.86 0.75
C ILE A 145 -12.33 12.57 2.06
N ALA A 146 -12.15 11.89 3.21
CA ALA A 146 -12.40 12.48 4.52
C ALA A 146 -11.53 13.72 4.79
N ALA A 147 -10.31 13.76 4.24
CA ALA A 147 -9.40 14.90 4.36
C ALA A 147 -10.00 16.20 3.80
N GLN A 148 -10.85 16.14 2.76
CA GLN A 148 -11.50 17.33 2.18
C GLN A 148 -12.46 18.04 3.15
N ALA A 149 -12.90 17.33 4.19
CA ALA A 149 -13.75 17.89 5.25
C ALA A 149 -12.96 18.21 6.54
N ILE A 150 -11.63 18.08 6.50
CA ILE A 150 -10.73 18.29 7.65
C ILE A 150 -9.80 19.47 7.40
N VAL A 151 -9.27 19.58 6.17
CA VAL A 151 -8.27 20.58 5.76
C VAL A 151 -8.87 21.52 4.73
#